data_AF-A0A919T836-F1
#
_entry.id   AF-A0A919T836-F1
#
_cell.length_a   1.000
_cell.length_b   1.000
_cell.length_c   1.000
_cell.angle_alpha   90.00
_cell.angle_beta   90.00
_cell.angle_gamma   90.00
#
_symmetry.space_group_name_H-M   'P 1'
#
loop_
_entity.id
_entity.type
_entity.pdbx_description
1 polymer ?
#
loop_
_entity_poly.entity_id
_entity_poly.type
_entity_poly.pdbx_seq_one_letter_code
_entity_poly.pdbx_strand_id
1 'polypeptide(L)'
;MPKPELDERQRTEAARVTAMMDRLAAEGLAGDHLEALPDLRKMSNDRVVLGDVLGDVLYRVIVGAQAETISSWPTLELLRAAGADEERAAAKAAWLRSQAVDSQSTAK
;
A
#
# COMPACT_ATOMS: atom_id res chain seq x y z
N MET A 1 -8.51 11.85 12.27
CA MET A 1 -8.28 10.42 12.60
C MET A 1 -6.85 10.25 13.09
N PRO A 2 -6.57 9.39 14.08
CA PRO A 2 -5.18 9.08 14.47
C PRO A 2 -4.46 8.34 13.33
N LYS A 3 -3.17 8.60 13.15
CA LYS A 3 -2.33 7.86 12.20
C LYS A 3 -2.16 6.41 12.70
N PRO A 4 -2.38 5.38 11.88
CA PRO A 4 -1.96 4.03 12.23
C PRO A 4 -0.43 3.98 12.26
N GLU A 5 0.16 3.76 13.43
CA GLU A 5 1.61 3.77 13.61
C GLU A 5 2.24 2.41 13.29
N LEU A 6 3.51 2.46 12.88
CA LEU A 6 4.40 1.32 12.74
C LEU A 6 5.59 1.55 13.67
N ASP A 7 6.07 0.49 14.29
CA ASP A 7 7.35 0.56 14.99
C ASP A 7 8.52 0.76 14.01
N GLU A 8 9.73 0.97 14.53
CA GLU A 8 10.91 1.22 13.69
C GLU A 8 11.24 0.08 12.73
N ARG A 9 11.16 -1.16 13.21
CA ARG A 9 11.43 -2.35 12.40
C ARG A 9 10.40 -2.47 11.28
N GLN A 10 9.13 -2.29 11.62
CA GLN A 10 8.03 -2.34 10.68
C GLN A 10 8.13 -1.23 9.64
N ARG A 11 8.57 -0.02 10.01
CA ARG A 11 8.82 1.06 9.05
C ARG A 11 9.89 0.69 8.02
N THR A 12 11.01 0.10 8.47
CA THR A 12 12.07 -0.36 7.56
C THR A 12 11.61 -1.53 6.68
N GLU A 13 10.76 -2.41 7.20
CA GLU A 13 10.18 -3.50 6.44
C GLU A 13 9.16 -3.01 5.40
N ALA A 14 8.26 -2.11 5.79
CA ALA A 14 7.31 -1.46 4.89
C ALA A 14 8.01 -0.74 3.74
N ALA A 15 9.09 0.01 4.03
CA ALA A 15 9.88 0.67 2.98
C ALA A 15 10.45 -0.31 1.95
N ARG A 16 10.92 -1.49 2.40
CA ARG A 16 11.43 -2.54 1.50
C ARG A 16 10.32 -3.17 0.67
N VAL A 17 9.18 -3.47 1.30
CA VAL A 17 8.00 -3.99 0.60
C VAL A 17 7.50 -3.00 -0.45
N THR A 18 7.41 -1.70 -0.12
CA THR A 18 7.04 -0.64 -1.08
C THR A 18 8.00 -0.62 -2.27
N ALA A 19 9.31 -0.63 -2.03
CA ALA A 19 10.30 -0.64 -3.11
C ALA A 19 10.16 -1.87 -4.03
N MET A 20 9.84 -3.04 -3.48
CA MET A 20 9.55 -4.23 -4.30
C MET A 20 8.25 -4.08 -5.08
N MET A 21 7.18 -3.55 -4.49
CA MET A 21 5.92 -3.32 -5.21
C MET A 21 6.12 -2.36 -6.38
N ASP A 22 6.88 -1.28 -6.17
CA ASP A 22 7.20 -0.32 -7.23
C ASP A 22 8.02 -0.98 -8.35
N ARG A 23 8.98 -1.86 -8.01
CA ARG A 23 9.74 -2.65 -8.98
C ARG A 23 8.84 -3.62 -9.77
N LEU A 24 8.00 -4.39 -9.09
CA LEU A 24 7.08 -5.34 -9.73
C LEU A 24 6.08 -4.62 -10.64
N ALA A 25 5.61 -3.44 -10.24
CA ALA A 25 4.74 -2.61 -11.07
C ALA A 25 5.47 -2.11 -12.33
N ALA A 26 6.71 -1.65 -12.19
CA ALA A 26 7.53 -1.22 -13.33
C ALA A 26 7.88 -2.36 -14.30
N GLU A 27 8.08 -3.57 -13.79
CA GLU A 27 8.36 -4.77 -14.58
C GLU A 27 7.09 -5.44 -15.14
N GLY A 28 5.89 -4.97 -14.76
CA GLY A 28 4.62 -5.58 -15.17
C GLY A 28 4.34 -6.94 -14.52
N LEU A 29 5.08 -7.32 -13.48
CA LEU A 29 5.04 -8.62 -12.82
C LEU A 29 4.08 -8.67 -11.63
N ALA A 30 3.54 -7.54 -11.19
CA ALA A 30 2.58 -7.51 -10.07
C ALA A 30 1.31 -8.35 -10.33
N GLY A 31 0.95 -8.57 -11.61
CA GLY A 31 -0.18 -9.41 -12.00
C GLY A 31 0.14 -10.92 -12.06
N ASP A 32 1.41 -11.30 -12.03
CA ASP A 32 1.82 -12.70 -11.96
C ASP A 32 1.95 -13.13 -10.50
N HIS A 33 0.81 -13.46 -9.90
CA HIS A 33 0.77 -13.87 -8.50
C HIS A 33 1.57 -15.15 -8.22
N LEU A 34 1.79 -16.03 -9.22
CA LEU A 34 2.50 -17.28 -9.01
C LEU A 34 3.98 -17.04 -8.72
N GLU A 35 4.57 -16.02 -9.35
CA GLU A 35 5.97 -15.63 -9.14
C GLU A 35 6.10 -14.59 -8.03
N ALA A 36 5.22 -13.59 -7.98
CA ALA A 36 5.35 -12.45 -7.08
C ALA A 36 4.98 -12.76 -5.62
N LEU A 37 4.00 -13.64 -5.38
CA LEU A 37 3.49 -13.91 -4.03
C LEU A 37 4.50 -14.65 -3.15
N PRO A 38 5.21 -15.70 -3.61
CA PRO A 38 6.26 -16.33 -2.82
C PRO A 38 7.38 -15.36 -2.45
N ASP A 39 7.78 -14.48 -3.38
CA ASP A 39 8.86 -13.52 -3.13
C ASP A 39 8.44 -12.42 -2.15
N LEU A 40 7.18 -11.96 -2.24
CA LEU A 40 6.62 -11.05 -1.25
C LEU A 40 6.60 -11.68 0.15
N ARG A 41 6.16 -12.94 0.26
CA ARG A 41 6.16 -13.69 1.54
C ARG A 41 7.55 -13.97 2.08
N LYS A 42 8.58 -14.11 1.24
CA LYS A 42 9.98 -14.19 1.70
C LYS A 42 10.44 -12.87 2.29
N MET A 43 9.95 -11.73 1.78
CA MET A 43 10.31 -10.41 2.29
C MET A 43 9.54 -10.03 3.55
N SER A 44 8.23 -10.26 3.58
CA SER A 44 7.39 -9.97 4.74
C SER A 44 6.20 -10.92 4.84
N ASN A 45 5.96 -11.43 6.05
CA ASN A 45 4.69 -12.08 6.43
C ASN A 45 3.95 -11.28 7.51
N ASP A 46 4.43 -10.08 7.84
CA ASP A 46 3.78 -9.24 8.83
C ASP A 46 2.55 -8.56 8.19
N ARG A 47 1.36 -9.02 8.59
CA ARG A 47 0.08 -8.51 8.10
C ARG A 47 -0.07 -7.01 8.32
N VAL A 48 0.52 -6.47 9.39
CA VAL A 48 0.50 -5.04 9.70
C VAL A 48 1.35 -4.25 8.71
N VAL A 49 2.55 -4.73 8.37
CA VAL A 49 3.42 -4.13 7.35
C VAL A 49 2.75 -4.17 5.98
N LEU A 50 2.23 -5.34 5.59
CA LEU A 50 1.54 -5.51 4.31
C LEU A 50 0.27 -4.63 4.23
N GLY A 51 -0.48 -4.51 5.33
CA GLY A 51 -1.64 -3.61 5.45
C GLY A 51 -1.24 -2.14 5.35
N ASP A 52 -0.09 -1.75 5.90
CA ASP A 52 0.44 -0.40 5.77
C ASP A 52 0.76 -0.03 4.31
N VAL A 53 1.42 -0.92 3.57
CA VAL A 53 1.70 -0.72 2.14
C VAL A 53 0.41 -0.75 1.31
N LEU A 54 -0.51 -1.66 1.62
CA LEU A 54 -1.83 -1.70 0.98
C LEU A 54 -2.57 -0.38 1.15
N GLY A 55 -2.47 0.25 2.32
CA GLY A 55 -3.08 1.56 2.59
C GLY A 55 -2.55 2.69 1.71
N ASP A 56 -1.26 2.68 1.35
CA ASP A 56 -0.68 3.67 0.42
C ASP A 56 -1.23 3.47 -1.00
N VAL A 57 -1.33 2.22 -1.45
CA VAL A 57 -1.86 1.89 -2.79
C VAL A 57 -3.35 2.21 -2.86
N LEU A 58 -4.13 1.90 -1.82
CA LEU A 58 -5.54 2.28 -1.73
C LEU A 58 -5.73 3.80 -1.76
N TYR A 59 -4.88 4.55 -1.04
CA TYR A 59 -4.93 6.01 -1.11
C TYR A 59 -4.71 6.51 -2.53
N ARG A 60 -3.69 6.01 -3.25
CA ARG A 60 -3.43 6.36 -4.66
C ARG A 60 -4.65 6.08 -5.55
N VAL A 61 -5.34 4.95 -5.35
CA VAL A 61 -6.58 4.63 -6.07
C VAL A 61 -7.71 5.62 -5.76
N ILE A 62 -7.85 6.05 -4.50
CA ILE A 62 -8.91 6.97 -4.08
C ILE A 62 -8.70 8.36 -4.66
N VAL A 63 -7.46 8.84 -4.74
CA VAL A 63 -7.15 10.21 -5.20
C VAL A 63 -6.72 10.29 -6.67
N GLY A 64 -6.36 9.17 -7.28
CA GLY A 64 -5.75 9.09 -8.61
C GLY A 64 -6.74 9.14 -9.76
N ALA A 65 -6.20 9.29 -10.97
CA ALA A 65 -6.97 9.22 -12.21
C ALA A 65 -7.39 7.77 -12.53
N GLN A 66 -8.40 7.59 -13.39
CA GLN A 66 -8.92 6.26 -13.75
C GLN A 66 -7.82 5.29 -14.25
N ALA A 67 -6.88 5.79 -15.06
CA ALA A 67 -5.76 4.98 -15.55
C ALA A 67 -4.83 4.50 -14.43
N GLU A 68 -4.56 5.34 -13.43
CA GLU A 68 -3.72 5.02 -12.27
C GLU A 68 -4.40 4.00 -11.35
N THR A 69 -5.72 4.08 -11.23
CA THR A 69 -6.53 3.09 -10.52
C THR A 69 -6.43 1.72 -11.18
N ILE A 70 -6.55 1.65 -12.50
CA ILE A 70 -6.44 0.38 -13.25
C ILE A 70 -5.03 -0.20 -13.10
N SER A 71 -3.97 0.60 -13.19
CA SER A 71 -2.60 0.11 -13.03
C SER A 71 -2.27 -0.36 -11.61
N SER A 72 -3.02 0.10 -10.60
CA SER A 72 -2.81 -0.27 -9.19
C SER A 72 -3.48 -1.59 -8.81
N TRP A 73 -4.40 -2.10 -9.63
CA TRP A 73 -5.20 -3.30 -9.34
C TRP A 73 -4.35 -4.55 -9.07
N PRO A 74 -3.35 -4.88 -9.89
CA PRO A 74 -2.49 -6.04 -9.64
C PRO A 74 -1.78 -5.97 -8.30
N THR A 75 -1.26 -4.80 -7.92
CA THR A 75 -0.58 -4.61 -6.63
C THR A 75 -1.53 -4.77 -5.44
N LEU A 76 -2.77 -4.29 -5.55
CA LEU A 76 -3.78 -4.49 -4.50
C LEU A 76 -4.10 -5.97 -4.30
N GLU A 77 -4.34 -6.69 -5.39
CA GLU A 77 -4.67 -8.11 -5.35
C GLU A 77 -3.51 -8.96 -4.81
N LEU A 78 -2.27 -8.63 -5.17
CA LEU A 78 -1.07 -9.28 -4.65
C LEU A 78 -0.93 -9.08 -3.12
N LEU A 79 -1.10 -7.86 -2.62
CA LEU A 79 -1.01 -7.55 -1.19
C LEU A 79 -2.13 -8.24 -0.39
N ARG A 80 -3.36 -8.29 -0.93
CA ARG A 80 -4.47 -9.05 -0.32
C ARG A 80 -4.16 -10.55 -0.28
N ALA A 81 -3.65 -11.12 -1.37
CA ALA A 81 -3.25 -12.53 -1.43
C ALA A 81 -2.09 -12.87 -0.46
N ALA A 82 -1.25 -11.87 -0.14
CA ALA A 82 -0.21 -11.99 0.89
C ALA A 82 -0.74 -11.92 2.32
N GLY A 83 -2.02 -11.59 2.52
CA GLY A 83 -2.66 -11.55 3.83
C GLY A 83 -2.58 -10.19 4.53
N ALA A 84 -2.40 -9.11 3.77
CA ALA A 84 -2.41 -7.75 4.28
C ALA A 84 -3.62 -7.48 5.20
N ASP A 85 -3.40 -6.71 6.26
CA ASP A 85 -4.46 -6.21 7.13
C ASP A 85 -5.27 -5.11 6.41
N GLU A 86 -6.45 -5.47 5.91
CA GLU A 86 -7.34 -4.57 5.18
C GLU A 86 -7.95 -3.48 6.06
N GLU A 87 -8.20 -3.75 7.34
CA GLU A 87 -8.75 -2.75 8.27
C GLU A 87 -7.71 -1.66 8.50
N ARG A 88 -6.46 -2.05 8.74
CA ARG A 88 -5.34 -1.11 8.81
C ARG A 88 -5.16 -0.32 7.52
N ALA A 89 -5.23 -1.00 6.37
CA ALA A 89 -5.08 -0.35 5.07
C ALA A 89 -6.15 0.73 4.85
N ALA A 90 -7.41 0.43 5.18
CA ALA A 90 -8.50 1.39 5.12
C ALA A 90 -8.30 2.56 6.08
N ALA A 91 -7.86 2.29 7.32
CA ALA A 91 -7.56 3.33 8.30
C ALA A 91 -6.44 4.28 7.82
N LYS A 92 -5.37 3.73 7.24
CA LYS A 92 -4.26 4.52 6.69
C LYS A 92 -4.70 5.37 5.50
N ALA A 93 -5.44 4.79 4.55
CA ALA A 93 -5.95 5.51 3.39
C ALA A 93 -6.90 6.65 3.78
N ALA A 94 -7.76 6.43 4.78
CA ALA A 94 -8.64 7.46 5.34
C ALA A 94 -7.85 8.59 6.03
N TRP A 95 -6.82 8.25 6.81
CA TRP A 95 -5.94 9.23 7.44
C TRP A 95 -5.15 10.07 6.41
N LEU A 96 -4.59 9.44 5.36
CA LEU A 96 -3.92 10.14 4.27
C LEU A 96 -4.86 11.12 3.56
N ARG A 97 -6.11 10.69 3.33
CA ARG A 97 -7.15 11.55 2.76
C ARG A 97 -7.47 12.75 3.64
N SER A 98 -7.61 12.57 4.97
CA SER A 98 -7.88 13.72 5.86
C SER A 98 -6.72 14.72 5.85
N GLN A 99 -5.47 14.25 5.82
CA GLN A 99 -4.28 15.12 5.74
C GLN A 99 -4.26 15.96 4.45
N ALA A 100 -4.69 15.39 3.33
CA ALA A 100 -4.78 16.11 2.05
C ALA A 100 -5.86 17.20 2.05
N VAL A 101 -6.97 16.99 2.75
CA VAL A 101 -8.06 17.97 2.89
C VAL A 101 -7.65 19.12 3.83
N ASP A 102 -7.01 18.80 4.95
CA ASP A 102 -6.57 19.80 5.93
C ASP A 102 -5.50 20.75 5.34
N SER A 103 -4.60 20.21 4.50
CA SER A 103 -3.57 21.00 3.80
C SER A 103 -4.13 22.01 2.78
N GLN A 104 -5.33 21.76 2.24
CA GLN A 104 -6.00 22.69 1.32
C GLN A 104 -6.77 23.80 2.05
N SER A 105 -7.11 23.60 3.33
CA SER A 105 -7.89 24.57 4.10
C SER A 105 -7.05 25.69 4.72
N THR A 106 -5.73 25.51 4.84
CA THR A 106 -4.79 26.54 5.37
C THR A 106 -4.20 27.45 4.29
N ALA A 107 -4.54 27.23 3.01
CA ALA A 107 -4.08 28.03 1.87
C ALA A 107 -5.10 29.10 1.42
N LYS A 108 -6.09 29.43 2.26
CA LYS A 108 -7.12 30.44 2.01
C LYS A 108 -6.99 31.64 2.93
#